data_AF-A0A9N8W440-F1
#
_entry.id   AF-A0A9N8W440-F1
#
_cell.length_a   1.000
_cell.length_b   1.000
_cell.length_c   1.000
_cell.angle_alpha   90.00
_cell.angle_beta   90.00
_cell.angle_gamma   90.00
#
_symmetry.space_group_name_H-M   'P 1'
#
loop_
_entity.id
_entity.type
_entity.pdbx_description
1 polymer ?
#
loop_
_entity_poly.entity_id
_entity_poly.type
_entity_poly.pdbx_seq_one_letter_code
_entity_poly.pdbx_strand_id
1 'polypeptide(L)'
;MSPSNGLGTLAYKDPASFNDDNESCEHGKESDIFSLGVILWEISSGKMPCDGHREHATIVMYRLNGSRDNPFPGTPEEYIKLYSECWDEDPNKRPIY
;
A
#
# COMPACT_ATOMS: atom_id res chain seq x y z
N MET A 1 10.20 -17.70 -20.74
CA MET A 1 10.81 -16.65 -19.89
C MET A 1 9.71 -15.64 -19.61
N SER A 2 9.04 -15.74 -18.46
CA SER A 2 8.04 -14.75 -18.07
C SER A 2 8.78 -13.45 -17.71
N PRO A 3 8.37 -12.28 -18.21
CA PRO A 3 8.93 -11.03 -17.73
C PRO A 3 8.71 -10.98 -16.22
N SER A 4 9.74 -10.64 -15.46
CA SER A 4 9.63 -10.41 -14.02
C SER A 4 8.60 -9.30 -13.80
N ASN A 5 7.42 -9.67 -13.33
CA ASN A 5 6.26 -8.79 -13.19
C ASN A 5 6.53 -7.70 -12.14
N GLY A 6 7.00 -6.53 -12.58
CA GLY A 6 7.08 -5.31 -11.75
C GLY A 6 5.71 -4.83 -11.23
N LEU A 7 4.61 -5.40 -11.75
CA LEU A 7 3.25 -5.22 -11.25
C LEU A 7 3.11 -5.57 -9.76
N GLY A 8 3.75 -6.65 -9.32
CA GLY A 8 3.66 -7.13 -7.95
C GLY A 8 4.23 -6.10 -6.96
N THR A 9 5.41 -5.55 -7.26
CA THR A 9 6.09 -4.58 -6.39
C THR A 9 5.31 -3.25 -6.27
N LEU A 10 4.63 -2.82 -7.32
CA LEU A 10 3.93 -1.53 -7.32
C LEU A 10 2.75 -1.46 -6.35
N ALA A 11 2.06 -2.57 -6.12
CA ALA A 11 0.87 -2.60 -5.26
C ALA A 11 1.20 -2.31 -3.78
N TYR A 12 2.44 -2.57 -3.37
CA TYR A 12 2.95 -2.35 -2.01
C TYR A 12 3.69 -1.03 -1.85
N LYS A 13 4.07 -0.35 -2.94
CA LYS A 13 4.88 0.87 -2.89
C LYS A 13 4.06 2.04 -2.33
N ASP A 14 4.68 2.86 -1.49
CA ASP A 14 4.09 4.11 -0.98
C ASP A 14 3.77 5.07 -2.14
N PRO A 15 2.55 5.60 -2.25
CA PRO A 15 2.21 6.59 -3.28
C PRO A 15 3.15 7.80 -3.31
N ALA A 16 3.70 8.21 -2.16
CA ALA A 16 4.63 9.34 -2.09
C ALA A 16 5.90 9.11 -2.91
N SER A 17 6.32 7.85 -3.11
CA SER A 17 7.50 7.48 -3.90
C SER A 17 7.29 7.53 -5.42
N PHE A 18 6.09 7.90 -5.89
CA PHE A 18 5.79 8.13 -7.31
C PHE A 18 5.85 9.61 -7.69
N ASN A 19 5.91 10.52 -6.70
CA ASN A 19 6.00 11.95 -6.95
C ASN A 19 7.49 12.34 -7.08
N ASP A 20 7.90 12.79 -8.28
CA ASP A 20 9.27 13.15 -8.66
C ASP A 20 9.93 14.22 -7.75
N ASP A 21 9.12 15.01 -7.03
CA ASP A 21 9.60 16.14 -6.23
C ASP A 21 10.05 15.77 -4.80
N ASN A 22 10.06 14.49 -4.43
CA ASN A 22 10.27 14.06 -3.05
C ASN A 22 11.40 13.03 -2.89
N GLU A 23 12.63 13.46 -3.18
CA GLU A 23 13.89 12.71 -2.91
C GLU A 23 14.05 12.25 -1.44
N SER A 24 13.17 12.67 -0.52
CA SER A 24 13.22 12.25 0.88
C SER A 24 12.39 11.01 1.23
N CYS A 25 11.49 10.56 0.34
CA CYS A 25 10.49 9.54 0.67
C CYS A 25 10.74 8.17 0.01
N GLU A 26 11.78 8.03 -0.83
CA GLU A 26 12.09 6.72 -1.44
C GLU A 26 12.66 5.68 -0.44
N HIS A 27 13.05 6.07 0.78
CA HIS A 27 13.73 5.18 1.73
C HIS A 27 13.42 5.45 3.22
N GLY A 28 12.29 6.12 3.52
CA GLY A 28 11.88 6.44 4.90
C GLY A 28 11.21 5.25 5.61
N LYS A 29 11.34 5.17 6.94
CA LYS A 29 10.65 4.17 7.78
C LYS A 29 9.14 4.17 7.54
N GLU A 30 8.59 5.34 7.23
CA GLU A 30 7.18 5.57 6.96
C GLU A 30 6.71 4.84 5.70
N SER A 31 7.55 4.70 4.68
CA SER A 31 7.25 3.93 3.45
C SER A 31 7.28 2.42 3.71
N ASP A 32 8.20 1.96 4.57
CA ASP A 32 8.21 0.56 5.02
C ASP A 32 6.93 0.23 5.81
N ILE A 33 6.49 1.16 6.67
CA ILE A 33 5.23 1.02 7.43
C ILE A 33 4.01 1.02 6.48
N PHE A 34 4.02 1.84 5.43
CA PHE A 34 2.97 1.76 4.40
C PHE A 34 2.91 0.38 3.76
N SER A 35 4.07 -0.13 3.32
CA SER A 35 4.19 -1.45 2.70
C SER A 35 3.71 -2.56 3.66
N LEU A 36 4.03 -2.43 4.95
CA LEU A 36 3.55 -3.32 6.00
C LEU A 36 2.01 -3.27 6.13
N GLY A 37 1.40 -2.09 6.07
CA GLY A 37 -0.07 -1.95 6.07
C GLY A 37 -0.73 -2.73 4.93
N VAL A 38 -0.17 -2.65 3.72
CA VAL A 38 -0.64 -3.43 2.56
C VAL A 38 -0.50 -4.94 2.79
N ILE A 39 0.63 -5.39 3.36
CA ILE A 39 0.86 -6.80 3.69
C ILE A 39 -0.12 -7.30 4.77
N LEU A 40 -0.38 -6.50 5.81
CA LEU A 40 -1.34 -6.86 6.85
C LEU A 40 -2.75 -7.03 6.26
N TRP A 41 -3.16 -6.15 5.35
CA TRP A 41 -4.42 -6.32 4.63
C TRP A 41 -4.43 -7.59 3.77
N GLU A 42 -3.35 -7.89 3.05
CA GLU A 42 -3.22 -9.12 2.25
C GLU A 42 -3.34 -10.38 3.13
N ILE A 43 -2.69 -10.40 4.30
CA ILE A 43 -2.81 -11.50 5.27
C ILE A 43 -4.24 -11.65 5.76
N SER A 44 -4.93 -10.55 6.07
CA SER A 44 -6.30 -10.60 6.58
C SER A 44 -7.33 -11.04 5.55
N SER A 45 -7.12 -10.68 4.28
CA SER A 45 -8.06 -10.93 3.20
C SER A 45 -7.75 -12.21 2.42
N GLY A 46 -6.49 -12.67 2.45
CA GLY A 46 -5.98 -13.74 1.59
C GLY A 46 -6.01 -13.38 0.11
N LYS A 47 -6.06 -12.08 -0.23
CA LYS A 47 -6.19 -11.58 -1.61
C LYS A 47 -5.00 -10.71 -2.01
N MET A 48 -4.76 -10.66 -3.31
CA MET A 48 -3.76 -9.77 -3.89
C MET A 48 -4.19 -8.31 -3.72
N PRO A 49 -3.31 -7.39 -3.26
CA PRO A 49 -3.62 -5.97 -3.21
C PRO A 49 -3.88 -5.39 -4.60
N CYS A 50 -4.78 -4.42 -4.68
CA CYS A 50 -5.23 -3.83 -5.95
C CYS A 50 -5.80 -4.85 -6.95
N ASP A 51 -6.37 -5.96 -6.47
CA ASP A 51 -7.00 -6.97 -7.33
C ASP A 51 -8.10 -6.32 -8.20
N GLY A 52 -7.88 -6.30 -9.51
CA GLY A 52 -8.69 -5.55 -10.49
C GLY A 52 -7.90 -4.53 -11.31
N HIS A 53 -6.73 -4.09 -10.85
CA HIS A 53 -5.82 -3.19 -11.57
C HIS A 53 -4.69 -3.98 -12.23
N ARG A 54 -4.80 -4.22 -13.54
CA ARG A 54 -3.86 -5.07 -14.30
C ARG A 54 -2.67 -4.33 -14.91
N GLU A 55 -2.76 -3.00 -14.99
CA GLU A 55 -1.74 -2.17 -15.61
C GLU A 55 -1.04 -1.31 -14.56
N HIS A 56 0.28 -1.12 -14.72
CA HIS A 56 1.10 -0.30 -13.82
C HIS A 56 0.48 1.09 -13.60
N ALA A 57 0.06 1.76 -14.68
CA ALA A 57 -0.55 3.09 -14.61
C ALA A 57 -1.83 3.10 -13.78
N THR A 58 -2.66 2.06 -13.88
CA THR A 58 -3.91 1.96 -13.11
C THR A 58 -3.66 1.74 -11.62
N ILE A 59 -2.62 0.97 -11.25
CA ILE A 59 -2.21 0.78 -9.85
C ILE A 59 -1.66 2.08 -9.27
N VAL A 60 -0.78 2.77 -10.01
CA VAL A 60 -0.18 4.04 -9.58
C VAL A 60 -1.26 5.11 -9.38
N MET A 61 -2.18 5.27 -10.35
CA MET A 61 -3.30 6.21 -10.22
C MET A 61 -4.22 5.87 -9.04
N TYR A 62 -4.50 4.59 -8.83
CA TYR A 62 -5.30 4.14 -7.68
C TYR A 62 -4.66 4.56 -6.35
N ARG A 63 -3.36 4.35 -6.18
CA ARG A 63 -2.62 4.72 -4.96
C ARG A 63 -2.49 6.24 -4.80
N LEU A 64 -2.17 6.97 -5.87
CA LEU A 64 -2.04 8.44 -5.85
C LEU A 64 -3.37 9.14 -5.53
N ASN A 65 -4.51 8.55 -5.88
CA ASN A 65 -5.84 9.07 -5.53
C ASN A 65 -6.24 8.81 -4.08
N GLY A 66 -5.34 8.31 -3.23
CA GLY A 66 -5.66 7.96 -1.84
C GLY A 66 -6.57 6.74 -1.71
N SER A 67 -6.81 5.98 -2.79
CA SER A 67 -7.70 4.81 -2.73
C SER A 67 -7.06 3.65 -1.96
N ARG A 68 -7.88 2.91 -1.20
CA ARG A 68 -7.46 1.78 -0.35
C ARG A 68 -8.36 0.57 -0.57
N ASP A 69 -7.77 -0.60 -0.44
CA ASP A 69 -8.49 -1.86 -0.60
C ASP A 69 -9.52 -2.01 0.53
N ASN A 70 -10.72 -2.49 0.19
CA ASN A 70 -11.82 -2.57 1.16
C ASN A 70 -11.51 -3.59 2.27
N PRO A 71 -11.93 -3.33 3.52
CA PRO A 71 -11.84 -4.33 4.58
C PRO A 71 -12.53 -5.64 4.20
N PHE A 72 -11.90 -6.77 4.54
CA PHE A 72 -12.47 -8.08 4.25
C PHE A 72 -13.50 -8.47 5.32
N PRO A 73 -14.66 -9.05 4.96
CA PRO A 73 -15.65 -9.47 5.94
C PRO A 73 -15.08 -10.48 6.93
N GLY A 74 -15.24 -10.20 8.23
CA GLY A 74 -14.75 -11.05 9.31
C GLY A 74 -13.36 -10.70 9.84
N THR A 75 -12.66 -9.72 9.25
CA THR A 75 -11.45 -9.16 9.86
C THR A 75 -11.82 -8.39 11.14
N PRO A 76 -11.15 -8.63 12.29
CA PRO A 76 -11.40 -7.88 13.52
C PRO A 76 -11.21 -6.38 13.36
N GLU A 77 -12.05 -5.55 14.00
CA GLU A 77 -12.00 -4.10 13.87
C GLU A 77 -10.65 -3.50 14.30
N GLU A 78 -10.03 -4.06 15.34
CA GLU A 78 -8.72 -3.63 15.81
C GLU A 78 -7.63 -3.90 14.78
N TYR A 79 -7.76 -5.00 14.02
CA TYR A 79 -6.83 -5.34 12.95
C TYR A 79 -7.04 -4.43 11.74
N ILE A 80 -8.31 -4.10 11.42
CA ILE A 80 -8.66 -3.11 10.39
C ILE A 80 -8.02 -1.77 10.72
N LYS A 81 -8.17 -1.32 11.97
CA LYS A 81 -7.59 -0.08 12.45
C LYS A 81 -6.06 -0.11 12.34
N LEU A 82 -5.42 -1.20 12.77
CA LEU A 82 -3.96 -1.37 12.70
C LEU A 82 -3.42 -1.16 11.28
N TYR A 83 -3.88 -1.94 10.31
CA TYR A 83 -3.36 -1.77 8.94
C TYR A 83 -3.78 -0.44 8.33
N SER A 84 -4.92 0.14 8.78
CA SER A 84 -5.39 1.44 8.30
C SER A 84 -4.50 2.60 8.75
N GLU A 85 -3.98 2.54 9.97
CA GLU A 85 -2.99 3.50 10.47
C GLU A 85 -1.65 3.35 9.75
N CYS A 86 -1.24 2.12 9.41
CA CYS A 86 0.01 1.86 8.70
C CYS A 86 0.05 2.48 7.29
N TRP A 87 -1.06 2.47 6.54
CA TRP A 87 -1.12 2.97 5.17
C TRP A 87 -1.82 4.33 5.01
N ASP A 88 -1.81 5.14 6.07
CA ASP A 88 -2.35 6.51 6.05
C ASP A 88 -1.70 7.33 4.92
N GLU A 89 -2.48 8.23 4.33
CA GLU A 89 -2.01 9.11 3.25
C GLU A 89 -0.93 10.08 3.74
N ASP A 90 -1.04 10.57 4.98
CA ASP A 90 -0.03 11.41 5.62
C ASP A 90 1.04 10.52 6.28
N PRO A 91 2.30 10.51 5.78
CA PRO A 91 3.37 9.70 6.35
C PRO A 91 3.61 9.97 7.85
N ASN A 92 3.32 11.18 8.34
CA ASN A 92 3.54 11.56 9.73
C ASN A 92 2.48 10.98 10.69
N LYS A 93 1.33 10.53 10.17
CA LYS A 93 0.29 9.86 10.96
C LYS A 93 0.52 8.35 11.06
N ARG A 94 1.40 7.82 10.22
CA ARG A 94 1.76 6.41 10.26
C ARG A 94 2.51 6.15 11.57
N PRO A 95 2.29 4.98 12.19
CA PRO A 95 2.92 4.67 13.45
C PRO A 95 4.44 4.48 13.28
N ILE A 96 5.18 5.08 14.20
CA ILE A 96 6.65 5.01 14.29
C ILE A 96 6.96 4.12 15.50
N TYR A 97 7.27 2.86 15.24
CA TYR A 97 7.64 1.89 16.27
C TYR A 97 9.17 1.81 16.42
#